data_AF-A0A9N9P3C6-F1
#
_entry.id   AF-A0A9N9P3C6-F1
#
_cell.length_a   1.000
_cell.length_b   1.000
_cell.length_c   1.000
_cell.angle_alpha   90.00
_cell.angle_beta   90.00
_cell.angle_gamma   90.00
#
_symmetry.space_group_name_H-M   'P 1'
#
loop_
_entity.id
_entity.type
_entity.pdbx_description
1 polymer ?
#
loop_
_entity_poly.entity_id
_entity_poly.type
_entity_poly.pdbx_seq_one_letter_code
_entity_poly.pdbx_strand_id
1 'polypeptide(L)'
;MYNWEELMDFTFLKQHIKYIHRQDFNLKYLLESLQIYDDSEVYNVTSDLAQYQHRYYDDPKSTTTLTKFKERVNLIDLSKRSEKLLHFGSVFSSTRIVKQLPKSLNFWKRLKTKMLPNNPTIVNIANRIIDELGGSNRYVGVHA
;
A
#
# COMPACT_ATOMS: atom_id res chain seq x y z
N MET A 1 -6.73 18.21 -2.42
CA MET A 1 -5.78 17.26 -1.78
C MET A 1 -4.55 17.22 -2.68
N TYR A 2 -3.32 17.22 -2.14
CA TYR A 2 -2.10 17.15 -2.97
C TYR A 2 -2.04 15.83 -3.74
N ASN A 3 -1.59 15.88 -5.00
CA ASN A 3 -1.32 14.67 -5.75
C ASN A 3 -0.05 14.02 -5.19
N TRP A 4 -0.13 12.74 -4.81
CA TRP A 4 1.04 12.03 -4.26
C TRP A 4 2.24 11.99 -5.20
N GLU A 5 2.02 12.10 -6.51
CA GLU A 5 3.09 12.20 -7.51
C GLU A 5 3.87 13.52 -7.47
N GLU A 6 3.30 14.56 -6.89
CA GLU A 6 4.00 15.83 -6.65
C GLU A 6 4.97 15.72 -5.47
N LEU A 7 4.79 14.71 -4.62
CA LEU A 7 5.58 14.48 -3.41
C LEU A 7 6.60 13.35 -3.60
N MET A 8 6.22 12.30 -4.34
CA MET A 8 6.92 11.03 -4.43
C MET A 8 7.11 10.57 -5.88
N ASP A 9 8.21 9.87 -6.17
CA ASP A 9 8.44 9.28 -7.48
C ASP A 9 7.56 8.04 -7.73
N PHE A 10 6.57 8.19 -8.60
CA PHE A 10 5.65 7.12 -9.01
C PHE A 10 6.07 6.44 -10.32
N THR A 11 7.23 6.76 -10.90
CA THR A 11 7.69 6.19 -12.18
C THR A 11 7.68 4.66 -12.16
N PHE A 12 8.18 4.07 -11.07
CA PHE A 12 8.12 2.63 -10.87
C PHE A 12 6.68 2.12 -10.77
N LEU A 13 5.83 2.79 -10.01
CA LEU A 13 4.44 2.36 -9.78
C LEU A 13 3.65 2.33 -11.10
N LYS A 14 3.74 3.41 -11.90
CA LYS A 14 3.07 3.56 -13.20
C LYS A 14 3.36 2.42 -14.18
N GLN A 15 4.58 1.87 -14.12
CA GLN A 15 4.99 0.78 -15.00
C GLN A 15 4.46 -0.60 -14.57
N HIS A 16 4.00 -0.76 -13.31
CA HIS A 16 3.68 -2.07 -12.75
C HIS A 16 2.25 -2.19 -12.21
N ILE A 17 1.61 -1.08 -11.86
CA ILE A 17 0.26 -1.05 -11.25
C ILE A 17 -0.55 0.07 -11.88
N LYS A 18 -1.82 -0.23 -12.21
CA LYS A 18 -2.82 0.79 -12.57
C LYS A 18 -3.41 1.38 -11.30
N TYR A 19 -3.54 2.69 -11.24
CA TYR A 19 -4.15 3.40 -10.12
C TYR A 19 -4.94 4.61 -10.63
N ILE A 20 -5.87 5.08 -9.81
CA ILE A 20 -6.66 6.28 -10.06
C ILE A 20 -6.41 7.28 -8.93
N HIS A 21 -6.25 8.55 -9.28
CA HIS A 21 -6.20 9.63 -8.29
C HIS A 21 -7.61 9.95 -7.84
N ARG A 22 -7.81 10.08 -6.54
CA ARG A 22 -9.10 10.43 -5.94
C ARG A 22 -8.91 11.58 -4.97
N GLN A 23 -9.87 12.51 -4.96
CA GLN A 23 -9.85 13.66 -4.05
C GLN A 23 -10.63 13.40 -2.76
N ASP A 24 -11.40 12.31 -2.72
CA ASP A 24 -12.23 11.90 -1.59
C ASP A 24 -12.12 10.39 -1.33
N PHE A 25 -12.52 9.99 -0.13
CA PHE A 25 -12.59 8.60 0.32
C PHE A 25 -14.04 8.07 0.36
N ASN A 26 -14.98 8.72 -0.33
CA ASN A 26 -16.37 8.32 -0.30
C ASN A 26 -16.57 7.06 -1.16
N LEU A 27 -17.18 6.01 -0.60
CA LEU A 27 -17.39 4.76 -1.34
C LEU A 27 -18.35 4.94 -2.52
N LYS A 28 -19.41 5.74 -2.38
CA LYS A 28 -20.37 5.99 -3.47
C LYS A 28 -19.69 6.59 -4.69
N TYR A 29 -18.86 7.62 -4.50
CA TYR A 29 -18.12 8.24 -5.61
C TYR A 29 -17.07 7.32 -6.22
N LEU A 30 -16.49 6.39 -5.44
CA LEU A 30 -15.63 5.34 -5.98
C LEU A 30 -16.39 4.49 -6.99
N LEU A 31 -17.54 3.97 -6.57
CA LEU A 31 -18.36 3.06 -7.37
C LEU A 31 -18.86 3.75 -8.64
N GLU A 32 -19.34 4.98 -8.53
CA GLU A 32 -19.75 5.79 -9.68
C GLU A 32 -18.60 6.02 -10.67
N SER A 33 -17.38 6.33 -10.19
CA SER A 33 -16.20 6.52 -11.06
C SER A 33 -15.76 5.25 -11.79
N LEU A 34 -16.06 4.09 -11.22
CA LEU A 34 -15.78 2.77 -11.79
C LEU A 34 -16.97 2.21 -12.59
N GLN A 35 -18.07 2.96 -12.71
CA GLN A 35 -19.32 2.54 -13.34
C GLN A 35 -19.87 1.24 -12.72
N ILE A 36 -19.77 1.13 -11.40
CA ILE A 36 -20.34 0.04 -10.61
C ILE A 36 -21.62 0.56 -9.95
N TYR A 37 -22.74 -0.05 -10.29
CA TYR A 37 -24.07 0.35 -9.82
C TYR A 37 -24.82 -0.80 -9.12
N ASP A 38 -24.32 -2.02 -9.24
CA ASP A 38 -24.87 -3.21 -8.60
C ASP A 38 -23.92 -3.69 -7.50
N ASP A 39 -24.42 -3.80 -6.28
CA ASP A 39 -23.65 -4.23 -5.11
C ASP A 39 -23.08 -5.65 -5.27
N SER A 40 -23.69 -6.50 -6.10
CA SER A 40 -23.17 -7.83 -6.42
C SER A 40 -21.85 -7.80 -7.19
N GLU A 41 -21.48 -6.66 -7.77
CA GLU A 41 -20.20 -6.44 -8.46
C GLU A 41 -19.08 -6.05 -7.49
N VAL A 42 -19.39 -5.90 -6.20
CA VAL A 42 -18.45 -5.52 -5.14
C VAL A 42 -18.35 -6.63 -4.10
N TYR A 43 -17.14 -7.14 -3.90
CA TYR A 43 -16.85 -8.00 -2.78
C TYR A 43 -16.16 -7.22 -1.66
N ASN A 44 -16.85 -7.03 -0.54
CA ASN A 44 -16.28 -6.46 0.67
C ASN A 44 -15.43 -7.51 1.41
N VAL A 45 -14.11 -7.42 1.23
CA VAL A 45 -13.14 -8.37 1.83
C VAL A 45 -13.12 -8.24 3.36
N THR A 46 -13.38 -7.04 3.89
CA THR A 46 -13.59 -6.79 5.32
C THR A 46 -14.86 -5.98 5.48
N SER A 47 -15.72 -6.36 6.41
CA SER A 47 -16.94 -5.60 6.74
C SER A 47 -16.65 -4.36 7.61
N ASP A 48 -15.47 -3.75 7.52
CA ASP A 48 -15.04 -2.54 8.26
C ASP A 48 -14.96 -2.60 9.80
N LEU A 49 -15.26 -3.73 10.45
CA LEU A 49 -15.46 -3.74 11.91
C LEU A 49 -14.18 -3.79 12.76
N ALA A 50 -13.02 -4.22 12.24
CA ALA A 50 -11.80 -4.31 13.06
C ALA A 50 -10.47 -4.15 12.33
N GLN A 51 -9.62 -3.30 12.92
CA GLN A 51 -8.22 -3.05 12.52
C GLN A 51 -7.38 -4.34 12.37
N TYR A 52 -7.72 -5.42 13.07
CA TYR A 52 -6.98 -6.69 12.98
C TYR A 52 -7.87 -7.88 12.64
N GLN A 53 -8.89 -7.71 11.79
CA GLN A 53 -9.69 -8.84 11.34
C GLN A 53 -8.87 -9.79 10.46
N HIS A 54 -8.52 -9.36 9.24
CA HIS A 54 -7.85 -10.21 8.26
C HIS A 54 -6.34 -9.97 8.16
N ARG A 55 -5.58 -11.07 8.10
CA ARG A 55 -4.21 -11.11 7.60
C ARG A 55 -4.18 -11.79 6.24
N TYR A 56 -3.55 -11.14 5.27
CA TYR A 56 -3.48 -11.60 3.89
C TYR A 56 -2.19 -12.37 3.62
N TYR A 57 -2.28 -13.46 2.87
CA TYR A 57 -1.15 -14.34 2.56
C TYR A 57 -1.01 -14.50 1.05
N ASP A 58 0.17 -14.19 0.51
CA ASP A 58 0.46 -14.42 -0.90
C ASP A 58 0.74 -15.91 -1.22
N ASP A 59 1.34 -16.64 -0.28
CA ASP A 59 1.56 -18.08 -0.37
C ASP A 59 0.49 -18.87 0.42
N PRO A 60 -0.37 -19.67 -0.23
CA PRO A 60 -1.35 -20.52 0.45
C PRO A 60 -0.70 -21.59 1.33
N LYS A 61 0.57 -21.93 1.12
CA LYS A 61 1.32 -22.90 1.94
C LYS A 61 2.03 -22.27 3.14
N SER A 62 1.88 -20.95 3.34
CA SER A 62 2.47 -20.26 4.48
C SER A 62 2.13 -20.90 5.82
N THR A 63 3.13 -21.08 6.67
CA THR A 63 2.99 -21.48 8.08
C THR A 63 3.06 -20.27 9.02
N THR A 64 3.14 -19.04 8.50
CA THR A 64 3.23 -17.83 9.33
C THR A 64 1.94 -17.64 10.13
N THR A 65 2.06 -17.50 11.45
CA THR A 65 0.90 -17.38 12.36
C THR A 65 0.11 -16.10 12.12
N LEU A 66 -1.12 -16.01 12.65
CA LEU A 66 -1.95 -14.81 12.51
C LEU A 66 -1.47 -13.64 13.37
N THR A 67 -0.67 -13.87 14.42
CA THR A 67 -0.26 -12.83 15.39
C THR A 67 -1.47 -12.16 16.04
N LYS A 68 -1.68 -10.85 15.83
CA LYS A 68 -2.81 -10.07 16.35
C LYS A 68 -4.07 -10.15 15.48
N PHE A 69 -3.99 -10.79 14.32
CA PHE A 69 -5.11 -10.91 13.40
C PHE A 69 -6.02 -12.09 13.76
N LYS A 70 -7.30 -12.00 13.41
CA LYS A 70 -8.30 -13.03 13.74
C LYS A 70 -8.43 -14.10 12.65
N GLU A 71 -8.27 -13.70 11.40
CA GLU A 71 -8.68 -14.50 10.26
C GLU A 71 -7.63 -14.45 9.15
N ARG A 72 -7.41 -15.61 8.50
CA ARG A 72 -6.49 -15.78 7.38
C ARG A 72 -7.26 -15.64 6.07
N VAL A 73 -6.71 -14.85 5.15
CA VAL A 73 -7.20 -14.76 3.78
C VAL A 73 -6.05 -15.02 2.81
N ASN A 74 -6.15 -16.04 1.95
CA ASN A 74 -5.16 -16.24 0.89
C ASN A 74 -5.52 -15.38 -0.32
N LEU A 75 -4.53 -14.66 -0.85
CA LEU A 75 -4.73 -13.80 -2.02
C LEU A 75 -5.12 -14.59 -3.28
N ILE A 76 -4.72 -15.86 -3.38
CA ILE A 76 -5.13 -16.76 -4.46
C ILE A 76 -6.63 -17.07 -4.46
N ASP A 77 -7.30 -17.00 -3.31
CA ASP A 77 -8.74 -17.21 -3.24
C ASP A 77 -9.49 -15.95 -3.68
N LEU A 78 -8.94 -14.78 -3.37
CA LEU A 78 -9.44 -13.50 -3.87
C LEU A 78 -9.29 -13.37 -5.40
N SER A 79 -8.23 -13.94 -6.00
CA SER A 79 -8.04 -13.87 -7.46
C SER A 79 -9.01 -14.73 -8.27
N LYS A 80 -9.75 -15.64 -7.62
CA LYS A 80 -10.75 -16.50 -8.27
C LYS A 80 -12.15 -15.86 -8.31
N ARG A 81 -12.30 -14.70 -7.66
CA ARG A 81 -13.56 -13.96 -7.57
C ARG A 81 -13.92 -13.29 -8.89
N SER A 82 -15.21 -13.16 -9.15
CA SER A 82 -15.75 -12.58 -10.40
C SER A 82 -16.19 -11.12 -10.24
N GLU A 83 -16.30 -10.64 -9.01
CA GLU A 83 -16.67 -9.24 -8.73
C GLU A 83 -15.68 -8.26 -9.35
N LYS A 84 -16.20 -7.13 -9.86
CA LYS A 84 -15.39 -6.08 -10.49
C LYS A 84 -14.49 -5.36 -9.49
N LEU A 85 -14.93 -5.27 -8.23
CA LEU A 85 -14.19 -4.61 -7.16
C LEU A 85 -14.03 -5.51 -5.94
N LEU A 86 -12.78 -5.72 -5.52
CA LEU A 86 -12.45 -6.20 -4.20
C LEU A 86 -12.24 -5.00 -3.27
N HIS A 87 -13.21 -4.72 -2.41
CA HIS A 87 -13.15 -3.59 -1.49
C HIS A 87 -12.55 -4.02 -0.14
N PHE A 88 -11.42 -3.41 0.21
CA PHE A 88 -10.71 -3.64 1.46
C PHE A 88 -10.98 -2.45 2.39
N GLY A 89 -11.54 -2.74 3.55
CA GLY A 89 -11.89 -1.77 4.58
C GLY A 89 -10.67 -1.19 5.30
N SER A 90 -10.11 -1.95 6.25
CA SER A 90 -8.88 -1.55 6.93
C SER A 90 -7.64 -2.12 6.26
N VAL A 91 -6.73 -1.24 5.82
CA VAL A 91 -5.37 -1.60 5.37
C VAL A 91 -4.32 -1.37 6.46
N PHE A 92 -4.73 -1.10 7.70
CA PHE A 92 -3.82 -0.80 8.81
C PHE A 92 -2.83 -1.96 9.09
N SER A 93 -1.63 -1.64 9.59
CA SER A 93 -0.53 -2.56 9.96
C SER A 93 0.36 -2.98 8.79
N SER A 94 1.66 -2.70 8.91
CA SER A 94 2.71 -3.13 7.96
C SER A 94 2.85 -4.65 7.84
N THR A 95 2.38 -5.39 8.85
CA THR A 95 2.40 -6.87 8.91
C THR A 95 1.13 -7.54 8.38
N ARG A 96 0.15 -6.76 7.89
CA ARG A 96 -1.13 -7.29 7.39
C ARG A 96 -0.97 -8.24 6.21
N ILE A 97 -0.03 -7.95 5.31
CA ILE A 97 0.27 -8.81 4.16
C ILE A 97 1.52 -9.61 4.46
N VAL A 98 1.38 -10.92 4.64
CA VAL A 98 2.47 -11.89 4.63
C VAL A 98 2.91 -12.09 3.19
N LYS A 99 4.18 -11.80 2.93
CA LYS A 99 4.80 -11.81 1.61
C LYS A 99 5.93 -12.82 1.64
N GLN A 100 5.79 -13.93 0.95
CA GLN A 100 6.76 -15.03 0.95
C GLN A 100 7.12 -15.50 -0.45
N LEU A 101 6.25 -15.28 -1.44
CA LEU A 101 6.57 -15.64 -2.82
C LEU A 101 7.73 -14.77 -3.33
N PRO A 102 8.71 -15.34 -4.06
CA PRO A 102 9.85 -14.59 -4.57
C PRO A 102 9.45 -13.36 -5.41
N LYS A 103 8.39 -13.48 -6.22
CA LYS A 103 7.85 -12.37 -7.02
C LYS A 103 7.37 -11.21 -6.13
N SER A 104 6.62 -11.51 -5.07
CA SER A 104 6.13 -10.51 -4.12
C SER A 104 7.29 -9.83 -3.39
N LEU A 105 8.25 -10.60 -2.89
CA LEU A 105 9.42 -10.06 -2.19
C LEU A 105 10.23 -9.12 -3.08
N ASN A 106 10.50 -9.54 -4.33
CA ASN A 106 11.22 -8.71 -5.30
C ASN A 106 10.46 -7.43 -5.66
N PHE A 107 9.14 -7.53 -5.90
CA PHE A 107 8.31 -6.37 -6.17
C PHE A 107 8.36 -5.37 -5.01
N TRP A 108 8.14 -5.83 -3.78
CA TRP A 108 8.13 -4.98 -2.59
C TRP A 108 9.50 -4.35 -2.29
N LYS A 109 10.60 -5.09 -2.52
CA LYS A 109 11.96 -4.54 -2.40
C LYS A 109 12.16 -3.39 -3.38
N ARG A 110 11.77 -3.54 -4.65
CA ARG A 110 11.87 -2.50 -5.66
C ARG A 110 10.94 -1.32 -5.38
N LEU A 111 9.71 -1.57 -4.95
CA LEU A 111 8.76 -0.52 -4.59
C LEU A 111 9.34 0.39 -3.49
N LYS A 112 9.87 -0.20 -2.41
CA LYS A 112 10.44 0.56 -1.29
C LYS A 112 11.63 1.44 -1.68
N THR A 113 12.47 0.99 -2.61
CA THR A 113 13.65 1.75 -3.03
C THR A 113 13.34 2.78 -4.12
N LYS A 114 12.17 2.70 -4.75
CA LYS A 114 11.76 3.60 -5.85
C LYS A 114 10.73 4.64 -5.43
N MET A 115 10.02 4.43 -4.33
CA MET A 115 9.09 5.41 -3.75
C MET A 115 9.85 6.40 -2.86
N LEU A 116 10.74 7.19 -3.46
CA LEU A 116 11.48 8.25 -2.76
C LEU A 116 10.78 9.61 -2.95
N PRO A 117 10.89 10.54 -1.98
CA PRO A 117 10.48 11.91 -2.21
C PRO A 117 11.23 12.51 -3.41
N ASN A 118 10.50 13.10 -4.35
CA ASN A 118 11.06 13.76 -5.54
C ASN A 118 10.68 15.25 -5.62
N ASN A 119 9.90 15.75 -4.66
CA ASN A 119 9.51 17.15 -4.61
C ASN A 119 10.75 18.05 -4.41
N PRO A 120 11.01 19.01 -5.30
CA PRO A 120 12.21 19.85 -5.21
C PRO A 120 12.32 20.62 -3.89
N THR A 121 11.20 21.08 -3.32
CA THR A 121 11.19 21.79 -2.04
C THR A 121 11.61 20.88 -0.89
N ILE A 122 11.06 19.65 -0.84
CA ILE A 122 11.44 18.66 0.19
C ILE A 122 12.92 18.29 0.08
N VAL A 123 13.38 18.02 -1.15
CA VAL A 123 14.79 17.67 -1.41
C VAL A 123 15.72 18.81 -1.02
N ASN A 124 15.38 20.05 -1.37
CA ASN A 124 16.18 21.24 -1.01
C ASN A 124 16.24 21.45 0.50
N ILE A 125 15.11 21.29 1.21
CA ILE A 125 15.09 21.39 2.68
C ILE A 125 15.96 20.29 3.30
N ALA A 126 15.84 19.05 2.83
CA ALA A 126 16.65 17.94 3.33
C ALA A 126 18.15 18.19 3.12
N ASN A 127 18.55 18.68 1.94
CA ASN A 127 19.94 19.02 1.65
C ASN A 127 20.46 20.12 2.58
N ARG A 128 19.67 21.17 2.82
CA ARG A 128 20.05 22.24 3.77
C ARG A 128 20.25 21.70 5.18
N ILE A 129 19.37 20.81 5.66
CA ILE A 129 19.53 20.16 6.97
C ILE A 129 20.82 19.33 6.99
N ILE A 130 21.11 18.58 5.93
CA ILE A 130 22.36 17.81 5.81
C ILE A 130 23.58 18.71 5.90
N ASP A 131 23.55 19.88 5.24
CA ASP A 131 24.65 20.85 5.28
C ASP A 131 24.86 21.43 6.68
N GLU A 132 23.78 21.78 7.39
CA GLU A 132 23.83 22.25 8.79
C GLU A 132 24.35 21.16 9.75
N LEU A 133 24.14 19.89 9.42
CA LEU A 133 24.68 18.74 10.16
C LEU A 133 26.14 18.41 9.80
N GLY A 134 26.80 19.28 9.02
CA GLY A 134 28.19 19.13 8.61
C GLY A 134 28.41 18.37 7.31
N GLY A 135 27.35 18.04 6.58
CA GLY A 135 27.37 17.37 5.28
C GLY A 135 27.09 15.85 5.34
N SER A 136 27.00 15.24 4.17
CA SER A 136 26.73 13.79 4.05
C SER A 136 27.79 12.95 4.75
N ASN A 137 27.36 11.91 5.47
CA ASN A 137 28.21 10.99 6.24
C ASN A 137 29.00 11.65 7.40
N ARG A 138 28.57 12.83 7.88
CA ARG A 138 29.20 13.54 9.01
C ARG A 138 28.40 13.52 10.31
N TYR A 139 27.22 12.90 10.31
CA TYR A 139 26.35 12.77 11.46
C TYR A 139 25.91 11.32 11.67
N VAL A 140 25.54 10.96 12.90
CA VAL A 140 24.95 9.66 13.25
C VAL A 140 23.50 9.87 13.65
N GLY A 141 22.58 9.18 12.96
CA GLY A 141 21.18 9.13 13.35
C GLY A 141 20.94 8.06 14.41
N VAL A 142 20.37 8.44 15.55
CA VAL A 142 19.93 7.52 16.61
C VAL A 142 18.42 7.69 16.77
N HIS A 143 17.67 6.59 16.73
CA HIS A 143 16.24 6.56 17.05
C HIS A 143 16.07 5.72 18.32
N ALA A 144 15.59 6.35 19.39
CA ALA A 144 15.39 5.76 20.71
C ALA A 144 13.90 5.48 20.98
#